data_AF-A0AAN8IPZ3-F1
#
_entry.id   AF-A0AAN8IPZ3-F1
#
_cell.length_a   1.000
_cell.length_b   1.000
_cell.length_c   1.000
_cell.angle_alpha   90.00
_cell.angle_beta   90.00
_cell.angle_gamma   90.00
#
_symmetry.space_group_name_H-M   'P 1'
#
loop_
_entity.id
_entity.type
_entity.pdbx_description
1 polymer ?
#
loop_
_entity_poly.entity_id
_entity_poly.type
_entity_poly.pdbx_seq_one_letter_code
_entity_poly.pdbx_strand_id
1 'polypeptide(L)'
;MRHNCKVPKKRFRLANITTSYGYVHFSQAYAEHPSEGITYRELYRQAYAVASFLLQKDIGHLDVCCQVLPNCVEFAPSFLGTMLTGGVSLVANGSCTQEELKQAFVDSGCKAVITNSALLHDVFAATKYCPSVKVS
;
A
#
# COMPACT_ATOMS: atom_id res chain seq x y z
N MET A 1 -26.37 5.48 21.75
CA MET A 1 -27.20 4.60 20.90
C MET A 1 -26.29 3.87 19.92
N ARG A 2 -26.09 2.56 20.08
CA ARG A 2 -25.21 1.75 19.22
C ARG A 2 -25.95 1.47 17.91
N HIS A 3 -25.55 2.12 16.82
CA HIS A 3 -26.04 1.78 15.48
C HIS A 3 -25.35 0.51 15.01
N ASN A 4 -26.09 -0.60 15.04
CA ASN A 4 -25.69 -1.90 14.55
C ASN A 4 -25.80 -1.91 13.01
N CYS A 5 -24.82 -1.32 12.32
CA CYS A 5 -24.75 -1.37 10.86
C CYS A 5 -24.13 -2.72 10.46
N LYS A 6 -24.99 -3.69 10.10
CA LYS A 6 -24.58 -4.94 9.47
C LYS A 6 -24.07 -4.63 8.05
N VAL A 7 -22.78 -4.37 7.92
CA VAL A 7 -22.11 -4.27 6.61
C VAL A 7 -22.06 -5.69 6.02
N PRO A 8 -22.67 -5.97 4.87
CA PRO A 8 -22.57 -7.29 4.26
C PRO A 8 -21.12 -7.55 3.88
N LYS A 9 -20.49 -8.60 4.45
CA LYS A 9 -19.17 -9.10 4.04
C LYS A 9 -19.26 -9.70 2.64
N LYS A 10 -19.37 -8.86 1.62
CA LYS A 10 -19.12 -9.27 0.23
C LYS A 10 -17.62 -9.43 0.09
N ARG A 11 -17.17 -10.68 0.12
CA ARG A 11 -15.80 -11.09 -0.16
C ARG A 11 -15.48 -10.67 -1.60
N PHE A 12 -14.83 -9.52 -1.78
CA PHE A 12 -14.34 -9.07 -3.07
C PHE A 12 -13.30 -10.09 -3.56
N ARG A 13 -13.67 -10.89 -4.55
CA ARG A 13 -12.72 -11.62 -5.40
C ARG A 13 -12.42 -10.68 -6.57
N LEU A 14 -11.15 -10.33 -6.74
CA LEU A 14 -10.66 -9.73 -7.98
C LEU A 14 -11.07 -10.62 -9.15
N ALA A 15 -11.83 -10.05 -10.09
CA ALA A 15 -12.24 -10.72 -11.31
C ALA A 15 -11.10 -10.65 -12.32
N ASN A 16 -10.74 -11.80 -12.91
CA ASN A 16 -9.82 -11.87 -14.03
C ASN A 16 -10.48 -11.20 -15.25
N ILE A 17 -9.93 -10.05 -15.67
CA ILE A 17 -10.28 -9.41 -16.94
C ILE A 17 -9.26 -9.92 -17.97
N THR A 18 -9.70 -10.78 -18.87
CA THR A 18 -8.92 -11.20 -20.05
C THR A 18 -9.59 -10.61 -21.28
N THR A 19 -8.97 -9.59 -21.86
CA THR A 19 -9.31 -9.08 -23.20
C THR A 19 -8.16 -9.43 -24.13
N SER A 20 -8.47 -10.20 -25.17
CA SER A 20 -7.53 -10.69 -26.17
C SER A 20 -7.11 -9.58 -27.13
N TYR A 21 -5.81 -9.31 -27.26
CA TYR A 21 -5.14 -8.90 -28.51
C TYR A 21 -3.60 -8.90 -28.29
N GLY A 22 -2.87 -9.77 -29.01
CA GLY A 22 -1.40 -9.70 -29.15
C GLY A 22 -0.56 -10.49 -28.12
N TYR A 23 0.00 -11.62 -28.52
CA TYR A 23 0.98 -12.39 -27.74
C TYR A 23 2.34 -11.68 -27.69
N VAL A 24 2.60 -10.90 -26.64
CA VAL A 24 3.91 -10.76 -25.99
C VAL A 24 3.74 -9.96 -24.69
N HIS A 25 4.23 -10.49 -23.55
CA HIS A 25 4.24 -9.87 -22.20
C HIS A 25 2.96 -9.89 -21.32
N PHE A 26 2.11 -10.91 -21.41
CA PHE A 26 0.92 -11.04 -20.53
C PHE A 26 1.23 -11.47 -19.07
N SER A 27 2.47 -11.78 -18.71
CA SER A 27 2.82 -12.24 -17.36
C SER A 27 3.46 -11.17 -16.47
N GLN A 28 3.64 -9.93 -16.95
CA GLN A 28 4.38 -8.87 -16.27
C GLN A 28 3.61 -7.54 -16.24
N ALA A 29 3.76 -6.83 -15.14
CA ALA A 29 3.40 -5.42 -15.00
C ALA A 29 4.68 -4.58 -14.98
N TYR A 30 4.64 -3.36 -15.51
CA TYR A 30 5.77 -2.44 -15.57
C TYR A 30 5.52 -1.21 -14.69
N ALA A 31 6.60 -0.62 -14.17
CA ALA A 31 6.56 0.69 -13.54
C ALA A 31 6.64 1.79 -14.63
N GLU A 32 7.36 2.88 -14.36
CA GLU A 32 7.53 4.00 -15.29
C GLU A 32 8.37 3.61 -16.52
N HIS A 33 9.39 2.76 -16.32
CA HIS A 33 10.26 2.29 -17.40
C HIS A 33 9.95 0.82 -17.75
N PRO A 34 9.88 0.45 -19.05
CA PRO A 34 9.66 -0.93 -19.49
C PRO A 34 10.75 -1.93 -19.07
N SER A 35 11.93 -1.44 -18.66
CA SER A 35 13.00 -2.27 -18.06
C SER A 35 12.73 -2.65 -16.61
N GLU A 36 11.81 -1.95 -15.94
CA GLU A 36 11.43 -2.17 -14.55
C GLU A 36 10.07 -2.87 -14.51
N GLY A 37 10.12 -4.20 -14.59
CA GLY A 37 8.95 -5.06 -14.62
C GLY A 37 8.91 -6.05 -13.46
N ILE A 38 7.70 -6.45 -13.09
CA ILE A 38 7.43 -7.48 -12.09
C ILE A 38 6.48 -8.52 -12.68
N THR A 39 6.78 -9.83 -12.57
CA THR A 39 5.79 -10.83 -13.02
C THR A 39 4.63 -10.91 -12.03
N TYR A 40 3.47 -11.38 -12.48
CA TYR A 40 2.35 -11.64 -11.55
C TYR A 40 2.73 -12.64 -10.44
N ARG A 41 3.67 -13.56 -10.70
CA ARG A 41 4.18 -14.50 -9.71
C ARG A 41 5.03 -13.79 -8.65
N GLU A 42 5.93 -12.88 -9.05
CA GLU A 42 6.67 -12.06 -8.11
C GLU A 42 5.76 -11.12 -7.35
N LEU A 43 4.81 -10.47 -8.02
CA LEU A 43 3.83 -9.58 -7.40
C LEU A 43 3.04 -10.32 -6.32
N TYR A 44 2.51 -11.52 -6.64
CA TYR A 44 1.82 -12.36 -5.68
C TYR A 44 2.72 -12.68 -4.47
N ARG A 45 3.96 -13.15 -4.72
CA ARG A 45 4.90 -13.49 -3.65
C ARG A 45 5.24 -12.29 -2.76
N GLN A 46 5.50 -11.14 -3.36
CA GLN A 46 5.88 -9.92 -2.66
C GLN A 46 4.70 -9.33 -1.88
N ALA A 47 3.49 -9.32 -2.44
CA ALA A 47 2.30 -8.85 -1.73
C ALA A 47 2.02 -9.68 -0.47
N TYR A 48 2.14 -11.01 -0.55
CA TYR A 48 2.01 -11.88 0.63
C TYR A 48 3.14 -11.69 1.65
N ALA A 49 4.37 -11.42 1.19
CA ALA A 49 5.48 -11.10 2.08
C ALA A 49 5.23 -9.78 2.84
N VAL A 50 4.76 -8.74 2.14
CA VAL A 50 4.35 -7.47 2.76
C VAL A 50 3.22 -7.71 3.77
N ALA A 51 2.17 -8.45 3.39
CA ALA A 51 1.06 -8.76 4.29
C ALA A 51 1.54 -9.47 5.57
N SER A 52 2.41 -10.48 5.42
CA SER A 52 2.99 -11.19 6.55
C SER A 52 3.81 -10.27 7.45
N PHE A 53 4.60 -9.37 6.87
CA PHE A 53 5.40 -8.40 7.62
C PHE A 53 4.51 -7.43 8.40
N LEU A 54 3.48 -6.87 7.77
CA LEU A 54 2.54 -5.94 8.41
C LEU A 54 1.80 -6.61 9.58
N LEU A 55 1.35 -7.85 9.40
CA LEU A 55 0.70 -8.62 10.46
C LEU A 55 1.64 -8.88 11.65
N GLN A 56 2.93 -9.17 11.41
CA GLN A 56 3.94 -9.32 12.47
C GLN A 56 4.20 -8.02 13.24
N LYS A 57 3.86 -6.86 12.66
CA LYS A 57 3.93 -5.54 13.29
C LYS A 57 2.59 -5.09 13.89
N ASP A 58 1.63 -5.99 14.03
CA ASP A 58 0.24 -5.75 14.44
C ASP A 58 -0.47 -4.66 13.61
N ILE A 59 -0.20 -4.62 12.31
CA ILE A 59 -0.93 -3.80 11.34
C ILE A 59 -1.85 -4.72 10.57
N GLY A 60 -3.15 -4.60 10.82
CA GLY A 60 -4.14 -5.52 10.27
C GLY A 60 -5.46 -4.84 9.96
N HIS A 61 -6.56 -5.50 10.32
CA HIS A 61 -7.89 -5.06 9.94
C HIS A 61 -8.19 -3.63 10.38
N LEU A 62 -8.67 -2.80 9.44
CA LEU A 62 -9.00 -1.37 9.63
C LEU A 62 -7.81 -0.45 9.94
N ASP A 63 -6.59 -0.99 10.04
CA ASP A 63 -5.40 -0.17 10.24
C ASP A 63 -5.00 0.48 8.92
N VAL A 64 -4.71 1.78 8.98
CA VAL A 64 -4.26 2.54 7.81
C VAL A 64 -2.76 2.39 7.66
N CYS A 65 -2.32 1.92 6.48
CA CYS A 65 -0.92 1.95 6.07
C CYS A 65 -0.77 2.83 4.84
N CYS A 66 0.08 3.86 4.94
CA CYS A 66 0.34 4.79 3.85
C CYS A 66 1.51 4.32 2.99
N GLN A 67 1.32 4.29 1.67
CA GLN A 67 2.38 4.09 0.69
C GLN A 67 2.83 5.46 0.19
N VAL A 68 4.05 5.85 0.55
CA VAL A 68 4.72 7.06 0.07
C VAL A 68 5.88 6.59 -0.81
N LEU A 69 5.56 6.27 -2.06
CA LEU A 69 6.51 5.70 -3.02
C LEU A 69 6.46 6.50 -4.33
N PRO A 70 7.60 6.59 -5.05
CA PRO A 70 7.58 7.06 -6.43
C PRO A 70 6.88 6.03 -7.33
N ASN A 71 6.81 6.30 -8.63
CA ASN A 71 6.34 5.33 -9.63
C ASN A 71 7.33 4.15 -9.75
N CYS A 72 7.23 3.18 -8.85
CA CYS A 72 8.10 2.02 -8.80
C CYS A 72 7.32 0.71 -8.74
N VAL A 73 7.98 -0.41 -9.07
CA VAL A 73 7.34 -1.74 -9.11
C VAL A 73 6.89 -2.20 -7.72
N GLU A 74 7.53 -1.72 -6.65
CA GLU A 74 7.24 -2.04 -5.25
C GLU A 74 5.94 -1.41 -4.75
N PHE A 75 5.39 -0.42 -5.46
CA PHE A 75 4.11 0.18 -5.12
C PHE A 75 2.99 -0.87 -5.11
N ALA A 76 2.87 -1.65 -6.18
CA ALA A 76 1.83 -2.66 -6.34
C ALA A 76 1.82 -3.73 -5.22
N PRO A 77 2.94 -4.40 -4.88
CA PRO A 77 2.95 -5.36 -3.77
C PRO A 77 2.72 -4.70 -2.41
N SER A 78 3.17 -3.46 -2.20
CA SER A 78 2.94 -2.72 -0.96
C SER A 78 1.45 -2.42 -0.73
N PHE A 79 0.80 -1.93 -1.78
CA PHE A 79 -0.64 -1.64 -1.79
C PHE A 79 -1.47 -2.92 -1.62
N LEU A 80 -1.21 -3.94 -2.43
CA LEU A 80 -1.94 -5.22 -2.34
C LEU A 80 -1.67 -5.93 -1.01
N GLY A 81 -0.44 -5.93 -0.53
CA GLY A 81 -0.05 -6.55 0.74
C GLY A 81 -0.78 -5.96 1.93
N THR A 82 -0.95 -4.64 1.97
CA THR A 82 -1.77 -3.96 2.98
C THR A 82 -3.23 -4.40 2.91
N MET A 83 -3.84 -4.43 1.72
CA MET A 83 -5.23 -4.87 1.60
C MET A 83 -5.42 -6.36 1.96
N LEU A 84 -4.41 -7.20 1.72
CA LEU A 84 -4.44 -8.61 2.09
C LEU A 84 -4.50 -8.84 3.62
N THR A 85 -4.00 -7.90 4.44
CA THR A 85 -4.16 -7.97 5.91
C THR A 85 -5.57 -7.58 6.37
N GLY A 86 -6.41 -7.06 5.47
CA GLY A 86 -7.68 -6.42 5.77
C GLY A 86 -7.53 -4.96 6.25
N GLY A 87 -6.32 -4.40 6.16
CA GLY A 87 -6.02 -3.00 6.40
C GLY A 87 -6.45 -2.09 5.25
N VAL A 88 -6.22 -0.79 5.44
CA VAL A 88 -6.58 0.26 4.48
C VAL A 88 -5.31 0.84 3.90
N SER A 89 -5.19 0.80 2.57
CA SER A 89 -4.11 1.48 1.85
C SER A 89 -4.46 2.95 1.64
N LEU A 90 -3.64 3.84 2.21
CA LEU A 90 -3.56 5.24 1.84
C LEU A 90 -2.38 5.41 0.87
N VAL A 91 -2.53 6.24 -0.14
CA VAL A 91 -1.46 6.50 -1.12
C VAL A 91 -1.15 7.98 -1.12
N ALA A 92 0.13 8.32 -1.03
CA ALA A 92 0.63 9.67 -1.25
C ALA A 92 1.71 9.66 -2.32
N ASN A 93 1.76 10.72 -3.12
CA ASN A 93 2.78 10.88 -4.14
C ASN A 93 4.14 11.12 -3.47
N GLY A 94 5.22 10.57 -4.03
CA GLY A 94 6.58 10.86 -3.58
C GLY A 94 7.00 12.34 -3.70
N SER A 95 6.28 13.14 -4.49
CA SER A 95 6.46 14.59 -4.59
C SER A 95 5.61 15.39 -3.59
N CYS A 96 4.83 14.74 -2.71
CA CYS A 96 4.10 15.43 -1.65
C CYS A 96 5.07 16.15 -0.70
N THR A 97 4.69 17.35 -0.33
CA THR A 97 5.40 18.13 0.69
C THR A 97 5.24 17.49 2.07
N GLN A 98 6.17 17.79 2.97
CA GLN A 98 6.11 17.32 4.36
C GLN A 98 4.78 17.71 5.06
N GLU A 99 4.23 18.89 4.76
CA GLU A 99 2.98 19.35 5.38
C GLU A 99 1.77 18.57 4.85
N GLU A 100 1.73 18.24 3.56
CA GLU A 100 0.69 17.38 2.98
C GLU A 100 0.74 15.97 3.56
N LEU A 101 1.95 15.40 3.71
CA LEU A 101 2.14 14.09 4.34
C LEU A 101 1.67 14.11 5.80
N LYS A 102 2.01 15.16 6.55
CA LYS A 102 1.56 15.35 7.92
C LYS A 102 0.03 15.38 8.01
N GLN A 103 -0.62 16.19 7.19
CA GLN A 103 -2.09 16.28 7.15
C GLN A 103 -2.70 14.92 6.85
N ALA A 104 -2.19 14.23 5.82
CA ALA A 104 -2.66 12.89 5.45
C ALA A 104 -2.48 11.87 6.59
N PHE A 105 -1.36 11.90 7.32
CA PHE A 105 -1.11 10.97 8.42
C PHE A 105 -2.00 11.22 9.64
N VAL A 106 -2.23 12.49 9.96
CA VAL A 106 -3.07 12.90 11.09
C VAL A 106 -4.54 12.60 10.81
N ASP A 107 -5.04 13.00 9.64
CA ASP A 107 -6.46 12.83 9.28
C ASP A 107 -6.86 11.36 9.16
N SER A 108 -5.93 10.52 8.68
CA SER A 108 -6.18 9.09 8.50
C SER A 108 -5.88 8.24 9.74
N GLY A 109 -5.23 8.80 10.76
CA GLY A 109 -4.74 8.01 11.90
C GLY A 109 -3.76 6.90 11.47
N CYS A 110 -2.91 7.21 10.49
CA CYS A 110 -1.96 6.28 9.89
C CYS A 110 -1.16 5.51 10.95
N LYS A 111 -1.09 4.18 10.81
CA LYS A 111 -0.35 3.29 11.72
C LYS A 111 1.00 2.85 11.19
N ALA A 112 1.23 2.92 9.89
CA ALA A 112 2.50 2.55 9.27
C ALA A 112 2.70 3.24 7.93
N VAL A 113 3.95 3.52 7.58
CA VAL A 113 4.30 4.10 6.29
C VAL A 113 5.31 3.21 5.58
N ILE A 114 5.03 2.87 4.33
CA ILE A 114 5.98 2.20 3.44
C ILE A 114 6.57 3.27 2.52
N THR A 115 7.88 3.44 2.56
CA THR A 115 8.62 4.45 1.79
C THR A 115 9.99 3.92 1.36
N ASN A 116 10.68 4.66 0.50
CA ASN A 116 12.05 4.38 0.09
C ASN A 116 13.06 5.29 0.82
N SER A 117 14.35 5.01 0.67
CA SER A 117 15.42 5.76 1.35
C SER A 117 15.49 7.24 0.93
N ALA A 118 15.08 7.57 -0.30
CA ALA A 118 15.12 8.94 -0.80
C ALA A 118 14.08 9.85 -0.12
N LEU A 119 12.90 9.29 0.19
CA LEU A 119 11.77 10.00 0.80
C LEU A 119 11.73 9.85 2.33
N LEU A 120 12.62 9.02 2.89
CA LEU A 120 12.60 8.64 4.31
C LEU A 120 12.71 9.85 5.24
N HIS A 121 13.53 10.84 4.90
CA HIS A 121 13.73 12.03 5.72
C HIS A 121 12.42 12.80 5.93
N ASP A 122 11.70 13.10 4.84
CA ASP A 122 10.49 13.91 4.88
C ASP A 122 9.32 13.13 5.51
N VAL A 123 9.22 11.83 5.19
CA VAL A 123 8.26 10.93 5.83
C VAL A 123 8.51 10.89 7.34
N PHE A 124 9.73 10.65 7.79
CA PHE A 124 10.06 10.56 9.20
C PHE A 124 9.81 11.88 9.94
N ALA A 125 10.01 13.01 9.27
CA ALA A 125 9.70 14.31 9.84
C ALA A 125 8.17 14.51 9.99
N ALA A 126 7.37 14.01 9.05
CA ALA A 126 5.90 14.05 9.12
C ALA A 126 5.31 13.06 10.16
N THR A 127 5.93 11.90 10.38
CA THR A 127 5.41 10.89 11.35
C THR A 127 5.48 11.37 12.80
N LYS A 128 6.35 12.32 13.15
CA LYS A 128 6.44 12.92 14.50
C LYS A 128 5.12 13.52 14.99
N TYR A 129 4.25 13.91 14.05
CA TYR A 129 2.95 14.53 14.35
C TYR A 129 1.81 13.51 14.46
N CYS A 130 2.04 12.24 14.10
CA CYS A 130 1.05 11.17 14.19
C CYS A 130 1.55 10.06 15.14
N PRO A 131 1.13 10.05 16.42
CA PRO A 131 1.62 9.10 17.42
C PRO A 131 1.19 7.65 17.13
N SER A 132 0.22 7.46 16.24
CA SER A 132 -0.26 6.13 15.82
C SER A 132 0.74 5.40 14.92
N VAL A 133 1.66 6.12 14.26
CA VAL A 133 2.62 5.52 13.32
C VAL A 133 3.67 4.71 14.09
N LYS A 134 3.70 3.40 13.85
CA LYS A 134 4.77 2.51 14.31
C LYS A 134 5.99 2.69 13.42
N VAL A 135 7.05 3.27 13.96
CA VAL A 135 8.36 3.35 13.31
C VAL A 135 9.19 2.14 13.75
N SER A 136 9.71 1.37 12.80
CA SER A 136 10.57 0.19 13.06
C SER A 136 11.82 0.19 12.22
#